data_AF-I5BQH9-F1
#
_entry.id   AF-I5BQH9-F1
#
_cell.length_a   1.000
_cell.length_b   1.000
_cell.length_c   1.000
_cell.angle_alpha   90.00
_cell.angle_beta   90.00
_cell.angle_gamma   90.00
#
_symmetry.space_group_name_H-M   'P 1'
#
loop_
_entity.id
_entity.type
_entity.pdbx_description
1 polymer ?
#
loop_
_entity_poly.entity_id
_entity_poly.type
_entity_poly.pdbx_seq_one_letter_code
_entity_poly.pdbx_strand_id
1 'polypeptide(L)'
;MKRSKVNEILREGDAFIRSFGYVMPPFADWTPDEMKRRRESIGGIVDARLGWDITDYGGGDFDRRGLFLFTVRNGNQDDLKHGRGMLYAEKIMISRRDQVAPMHTHAIKAEDIINRGGGTLCIELFASDADGKIDRTAPVSVPTDGMMRRVDAGGVLRLPSWRERYAPARCLACLLGREGRCADR
;
A
#
# COMPACT_ATOMS: atom_id res chain seq x y z
N MET A 1 -12.18 -10.98 -9.46
CA MET A 1 -13.26 -9.96 -9.39
C MET A 1 -13.89 -9.68 -10.76
N LYS A 2 -15.21 -9.41 -10.83
CA LYS A 2 -15.89 -8.98 -12.07
C LYS A 2 -15.51 -7.53 -12.44
N ARG A 3 -15.42 -7.21 -13.74
CA ARG A 3 -15.09 -5.85 -14.22
C ARG A 3 -16.10 -4.79 -13.74
N SER A 4 -17.38 -5.13 -13.63
CA SER A 4 -18.40 -4.22 -13.07
C SER A 4 -18.09 -3.79 -11.64
N LYS A 5 -17.71 -4.74 -10.78
CA LYS A 5 -17.31 -4.46 -9.38
C LYS A 5 -16.02 -3.65 -9.32
N VAL A 6 -15.04 -3.94 -10.19
CA VAL A 6 -13.81 -3.15 -10.31
C VAL A 6 -14.13 -1.69 -10.69
N ASN A 7 -15.03 -1.46 -11.64
CA ASN A 7 -15.42 -0.12 -12.06
C ASN A 7 -16.18 0.66 -10.97
N GLU A 8 -17.02 -0.03 -10.19
CA GLU A 8 -17.68 0.54 -9.01
C GLU A 8 -16.64 0.99 -7.97
N ILE A 9 -15.74 0.08 -7.57
CA ILE A 9 -14.66 0.36 -6.62
C ILE A 9 -13.77 1.51 -7.09
N LEU A 10 -13.47 1.59 -8.39
CA LEU A 10 -12.66 2.66 -8.99
C LEU A 10 -13.35 4.02 -8.84
N ARG A 11 -14.63 4.13 -9.18
CA ARG A 11 -15.39 5.39 -9.04
C ARG A 11 -15.48 5.83 -7.58
N GLU A 12 -15.77 4.90 -6.67
CA GLU A 12 -15.82 5.19 -5.23
C GLU A 12 -14.45 5.63 -4.69
N GLY A 13 -13.40 4.92 -5.07
CA GLY A 13 -12.05 5.18 -4.61
C GLY A 13 -11.49 6.51 -5.13
N ASP A 14 -11.70 6.82 -6.41
CA ASP A 14 -11.33 8.11 -6.99
C ASP A 14 -12.07 9.27 -6.31
N ALA A 15 -13.39 9.15 -6.15
CA ALA A 15 -14.19 10.16 -5.45
C ALA A 15 -13.73 10.36 -3.99
N PHE A 16 -13.41 9.26 -3.29
CA PHE A 16 -12.90 9.32 -1.93
C PHE A 16 -11.55 10.02 -1.86
N ILE A 17 -10.58 9.68 -2.73
CA ILE A 17 -9.27 10.35 -2.79
C ILE A 17 -9.44 11.85 -3.03
N ARG A 18 -10.25 12.23 -4.02
CA ARG A 18 -10.50 13.63 -4.37
C ARG A 18 -11.22 14.39 -3.26
N SER A 19 -12.02 13.71 -2.43
CA SER A 19 -12.70 14.35 -1.28
C SER A 19 -11.72 14.88 -0.21
N PHE A 20 -10.48 14.38 -0.16
CA PHE A 20 -9.41 14.92 0.69
C PHE A 20 -8.60 16.04 0.02
N GLY A 21 -9.06 16.54 -1.13
CA GLY A 21 -8.37 17.58 -1.90
C GLY A 21 -7.15 17.06 -2.68
N TYR A 22 -6.99 15.74 -2.83
CA TYR A 22 -5.90 15.16 -3.61
C TYR A 22 -6.15 15.38 -5.11
N VAL A 23 -5.20 16.03 -5.79
CA VAL A 23 -5.27 16.30 -7.23
C VAL A 23 -4.62 15.14 -7.98
N MET A 24 -5.44 14.37 -8.69
CA MET A 24 -4.97 13.22 -9.48
C MET A 24 -4.19 13.67 -10.73
N PRO A 25 -3.14 12.93 -11.13
CA PRO A 25 -2.45 13.23 -12.38
C PRO A 25 -3.35 12.95 -13.59
N PRO A 26 -3.20 13.65 -14.73
CA PRO A 26 -4.12 13.55 -15.87
C PRO A 26 -4.34 12.13 -16.41
N PHE A 27 -3.34 11.25 -16.30
CA PHE A 27 -3.45 9.88 -16.79
C PHE A 27 -4.37 8.98 -15.95
N ALA A 28 -4.77 9.41 -14.74
CA ALA A 28 -5.74 8.71 -13.92
C ALA A 28 -7.12 8.61 -14.59
N ASP A 29 -7.44 9.60 -15.44
CA ASP A 29 -8.73 9.75 -16.11
C ASP A 29 -8.74 9.17 -17.54
N TRP A 30 -7.63 8.56 -17.99
CA TRP A 30 -7.56 7.99 -19.34
C TRP A 30 -8.40 6.73 -19.48
N THR A 31 -9.19 6.68 -20.56
CA THR A 31 -9.94 5.48 -20.93
C THR A 31 -9.01 4.42 -21.54
N PRO A 32 -9.41 3.14 -21.58
CA PRO A 32 -8.63 2.11 -22.25
C PRO A 32 -8.29 2.44 -23.71
N ASP A 33 -9.21 3.07 -24.45
CA ASP A 33 -8.96 3.44 -25.84
C ASP A 33 -8.00 4.63 -25.97
N GLU A 34 -8.03 5.57 -25.02
CA GLU A 34 -7.04 6.64 -24.95
C GLU A 34 -5.64 6.08 -24.65
N MET A 35 -5.53 5.13 -23.72
CA MET A 35 -4.26 4.45 -23.44
C MET A 35 -3.73 3.69 -24.67
N LYS A 36 -4.61 3.00 -25.43
CA LYS A 36 -4.23 2.33 -26.68
C LYS A 36 -3.72 3.33 -27.73
N ARG A 37 -4.43 4.46 -27.93
CA ARG A 37 -4.00 5.51 -28.86
C ARG A 37 -2.65 6.11 -28.48
N ARG A 38 -2.38 6.24 -27.18
CA ARG A 38 -1.14 6.82 -26.65
C ARG A 38 -0.01 5.81 -26.48
N ARG A 39 -0.19 4.53 -26.86
CA ARG A 39 0.69 3.41 -26.46
C ARG A 39 2.18 3.69 -26.64
N GLU A 40 2.56 4.30 -27.76
CA GLU A 40 3.95 4.62 -28.11
C GLU A 40 4.56 5.69 -27.20
N SER A 41 3.75 6.60 -26.65
CA SER A 41 4.19 7.72 -25.82
C SER A 41 4.13 7.46 -24.30
N ILE A 42 3.54 6.34 -23.88
CA ILE A 42 3.25 6.05 -22.46
C ILE A 42 4.12 4.92 -21.89
N GLY A 43 5.28 4.65 -22.51
CA GLY A 43 6.23 3.64 -22.06
C GLY A 43 6.53 3.75 -20.56
N GLY A 44 6.89 4.94 -20.08
CA GLY A 44 7.16 5.18 -18.66
C GLY A 44 5.99 4.87 -17.71
N ILE A 45 4.74 5.03 -18.13
CA ILE A 45 3.55 4.68 -17.33
C ILE A 45 3.40 3.16 -17.26
N VAL A 46 3.54 2.49 -18.41
CA VAL A 46 3.35 1.03 -18.54
C VAL A 46 4.50 0.27 -17.85
N ASP A 47 5.74 0.66 -18.12
CA ASP A 47 6.93 -0.03 -17.66
C ASP A 47 7.10 0.12 -16.14
N ALA A 48 6.80 1.30 -15.59
CA ALA A 48 6.83 1.54 -14.15
C ALA A 48 5.53 1.11 -13.42
N ARG A 49 4.53 0.59 -14.16
CA ARG A 49 3.22 0.15 -13.66
C ARG A 49 2.49 1.22 -12.84
N LEU A 50 2.43 2.43 -13.37
CA LEU A 50 1.70 3.53 -12.75
C LEU A 50 0.19 3.37 -12.94
N GLY A 51 -0.60 3.98 -12.05
CA GLY A 51 -2.05 4.01 -12.14
C GLY A 51 -2.77 3.12 -11.14
N TRP A 52 -4.04 2.81 -11.47
CA TRP A 52 -4.99 2.10 -10.60
C TRP A 52 -4.62 0.63 -10.39
N ASP A 53 -4.72 0.17 -9.15
CA ASP A 53 -4.58 -1.23 -8.76
C ASP A 53 -5.63 -1.58 -7.69
N ILE A 54 -6.32 -2.69 -7.92
CA ILE A 54 -7.42 -3.21 -7.11
C ILE A 54 -7.20 -4.70 -6.97
N THR A 55 -7.03 -5.16 -5.74
CA THR A 55 -6.77 -6.57 -5.46
C THR A 55 -7.65 -7.07 -4.33
N ASP A 56 -8.18 -8.29 -4.50
CA ASP A 56 -8.80 -9.11 -3.44
C ASP A 56 -7.81 -10.17 -2.92
N TYR A 57 -6.52 -10.03 -3.27
CA TYR A 57 -5.46 -11.00 -3.01
C TYR A 57 -5.79 -12.42 -3.50
N GLY A 58 -6.63 -12.56 -4.52
CA GLY A 58 -7.10 -13.85 -5.03
C GLY A 58 -8.14 -14.53 -4.15
N GLY A 59 -8.61 -13.87 -3.09
CA GLY A 59 -9.54 -14.43 -2.10
C GLY A 59 -11.02 -14.33 -2.49
N GLY A 60 -11.36 -13.59 -3.55
CA GLY A 60 -12.75 -13.43 -4.02
C GLY A 60 -13.65 -12.56 -3.14
N ASP A 61 -13.13 -12.03 -2.03
CA ASP A 61 -13.83 -11.18 -1.07
C ASP A 61 -13.05 -9.88 -0.83
N PHE A 62 -13.20 -8.96 -1.78
CA PHE A 62 -12.52 -7.66 -1.71
C PHE A 62 -12.91 -6.85 -0.47
N ASP A 63 -14.17 -6.92 -0.02
CA ASP A 63 -14.66 -6.07 1.06
C ASP A 63 -14.01 -6.44 2.41
N ARG A 64 -13.70 -7.72 2.62
CA ARG A 64 -12.97 -8.19 3.82
C ARG A 64 -11.46 -8.26 3.62
N ARG A 65 -11.00 -8.76 2.47
CA ARG A 65 -9.57 -8.94 2.15
C ARG A 65 -9.28 -8.29 0.81
N GLY A 66 -8.81 -7.05 0.85
CA GLY A 66 -8.54 -6.31 -0.36
C GLY A 66 -7.80 -5.01 -0.11
N LEU A 67 -7.38 -4.40 -1.21
CA LEU A 67 -6.68 -3.13 -1.19
C LEU A 67 -6.96 -2.37 -2.48
N PHE A 68 -7.14 -1.07 -2.33
CA PHE A 68 -7.26 -0.13 -3.43
C PHE A 68 -6.06 0.81 -3.41
N LEU A 69 -5.41 1.02 -4.55
CA LEU A 69 -4.32 1.98 -4.63
C LEU A 69 -4.19 2.62 -6.02
N PHE A 70 -3.51 3.76 -6.04
CA PHE A 70 -3.02 4.40 -7.24
C PHE A 70 -1.52 4.65 -7.10
N THR A 71 -0.74 4.12 -8.03
CA THR A 71 0.71 4.34 -8.09
C THR A 71 1.01 5.60 -8.88
N VAL A 72 1.47 6.65 -8.20
CA VAL A 72 1.70 7.98 -8.78
C VAL A 72 3.04 8.03 -9.51
N ARG A 73 4.06 7.43 -8.90
CA ARG A 73 5.42 7.33 -9.42
C ARG A 73 6.09 6.08 -8.90
N ASN A 74 6.99 5.52 -9.68
CA ASN A 74 7.70 4.30 -9.33
C ASN A 74 9.01 4.23 -10.13
N GLY A 75 10.08 3.73 -9.49
CA GLY A 75 11.37 3.52 -10.14
C GLY A 75 11.45 2.18 -10.88
N ASN A 76 12.52 2.02 -11.65
CA ASN A 76 12.89 0.74 -12.24
C ASN A 76 13.95 0.05 -11.38
N GLN A 77 13.68 -1.18 -10.96
CA GLN A 77 14.60 -1.96 -10.12
C GLN A 77 15.92 -2.28 -10.84
N ASP A 78 15.91 -2.40 -12.18
CA ASP A 78 17.14 -2.69 -12.92
C ASP A 78 18.11 -1.50 -12.92
N ASP A 79 17.60 -0.27 -12.90
CA ASP A 79 18.44 0.94 -12.82
C ASP A 79 19.21 0.99 -11.48
N LEU A 80 18.60 0.47 -10.40
CA LEU A 80 19.22 0.43 -9.08
C LEU A 80 20.50 -0.41 -9.07
N LYS A 81 20.59 -1.46 -9.89
CA LYS A 81 21.80 -2.29 -10.03
C LYS A 81 22.98 -1.51 -10.62
N HIS A 82 22.69 -0.42 -11.34
CA HIS A 82 23.69 0.45 -11.95
C HIS A 82 23.95 1.73 -11.14
N GLY A 83 23.40 1.83 -9.92
CA GLY A 83 23.57 2.99 -9.04
C GLY A 83 22.93 4.28 -9.59
N ARG A 84 21.94 4.15 -10.47
CA ARG A 84 21.23 5.26 -11.11
C ARG A 84 19.71 5.05 -11.01
N GLY A 85 18.93 6.06 -11.39
CA GLY A 85 17.48 5.97 -11.48
C GLY A 85 16.72 6.46 -10.24
N MET A 86 15.39 6.38 -10.30
CA MET A 86 14.49 6.85 -9.26
C MET A 86 14.48 5.87 -8.07
N LEU A 87 14.91 6.34 -6.90
CA LEU A 87 15.03 5.53 -5.68
C LEU A 87 13.74 5.45 -4.85
N TYR A 88 12.69 6.15 -5.28
CA TYR A 88 11.47 6.33 -4.52
C TYR A 88 10.23 5.97 -5.35
N ALA A 89 9.17 5.59 -4.65
CA ALA A 89 7.85 5.38 -5.22
C ALA A 89 6.82 6.07 -4.33
N GLU A 90 5.67 6.42 -4.90
CA GLU A 90 4.56 7.02 -4.17
C GLU A 90 3.26 6.33 -4.57
N LYS A 91 2.49 5.92 -3.56
CA LYS A 91 1.17 5.31 -3.74
C LYS A 91 0.19 6.00 -2.81
N ILE A 92 -0.97 6.38 -3.34
CA ILE A 92 -2.14 6.71 -2.53
C ILE A 92 -3.00 5.46 -2.42
N MET A 93 -3.48 5.17 -1.22
CA MET A 93 -4.11 3.89 -0.89
C MET A 93 -5.39 4.11 -0.12
N ILE A 94 -6.36 3.21 -0.27
CA ILE A 94 -7.57 3.15 0.55
C ILE A 94 -7.65 1.76 1.16
N SER A 95 -7.65 1.73 2.49
CA SER A 95 -8.10 0.58 3.28
C SER A 95 -9.49 0.91 3.80
N ARG A 96 -10.51 0.16 3.37
CA ARG A 96 -11.89 0.33 3.83
C ARG A 96 -12.02 -0.11 5.28
N ARG A 97 -13.06 0.35 5.97
CA ARG A 97 -13.38 -0.11 7.33
C ARG A 97 -13.41 -1.64 7.38
N ASP A 98 -12.72 -2.21 8.37
CA ASP A 98 -12.61 -3.67 8.61
C ASP A 98 -11.98 -4.49 7.46
N GLN A 99 -11.49 -3.83 6.41
CA GLN A 99 -10.76 -4.47 5.31
C GLN A 99 -9.32 -4.76 5.73
N VAL A 100 -8.82 -5.92 5.34
CA VAL A 100 -7.48 -6.41 5.68
C VAL A 100 -6.60 -6.52 4.44
N ALA A 101 -5.41 -5.91 4.48
CA ALA A 101 -4.31 -6.27 3.60
C ALA A 101 -3.46 -7.35 4.30
N PRO A 102 -3.29 -8.56 3.72
CA PRO A 102 -2.63 -9.68 4.38
C PRO A 102 -1.22 -9.35 4.89
N MET A 103 -0.78 -10.11 5.90
CA MET A 103 0.58 -10.03 6.41
C MET A 103 1.59 -10.27 5.29
N HIS A 104 2.52 -9.34 5.11
CA HIS A 104 3.58 -9.49 4.13
C HIS A 104 4.83 -8.73 4.57
N THR A 105 5.93 -9.02 3.87
CA THR A 105 7.20 -8.33 4.02
C THR A 105 7.80 -8.05 2.66
N HIS A 106 8.69 -7.08 2.61
CA HIS A 106 9.43 -6.75 1.41
C HIS A 106 10.90 -7.08 1.60
N ALA A 107 11.46 -7.85 0.67
CA ALA A 107 12.88 -8.23 0.72
C ALA A 107 13.82 -7.02 0.53
N ILE A 108 13.40 -6.03 -0.28
CA ILE A 108 14.22 -4.88 -0.68
C ILE A 108 13.56 -3.56 -0.29
N LYS A 109 12.24 -3.43 -0.50
CA LYS A 109 11.52 -2.17 -0.30
C LYS A 109 11.48 -1.82 1.19
N ALA A 110 11.92 -0.61 1.53
CA ALA A 110 11.52 0.09 2.73
C ALA A 110 10.38 1.06 2.39
N GLU A 111 9.48 1.32 3.32
CA GLU A 111 8.33 2.18 3.07
C GLU A 111 7.93 3.00 4.29
N ASP A 112 7.48 4.22 4.01
CA ASP A 112 6.71 5.01 4.96
C ASP A 112 5.22 4.82 4.70
N ILE A 113 4.49 4.39 5.72
CA ILE A 113 3.04 4.25 5.68
C ILE A 113 2.44 5.44 6.40
N ILE A 114 1.71 6.26 5.65
CA ILE A 114 1.19 7.55 6.11
C ILE A 114 -0.33 7.48 6.17
N ASN A 115 -0.92 7.74 7.34
CA ASN A 115 -2.34 7.98 7.44
C ASN A 115 -2.65 9.44 7.04
N ARG A 116 -2.96 9.61 5.76
CA ARG A 116 -3.30 10.92 5.15
C ARG A 116 -4.67 11.46 5.54
N GLY A 117 -5.55 10.66 6.16
CA GLY A 117 -6.88 11.10 6.56
C GLY A 117 -7.89 9.97 6.69
N GLY A 118 -9.07 10.31 7.23
CA GLY A 118 -10.15 9.35 7.48
C GLY A 118 -10.07 8.71 8.86
N GLY A 119 -10.17 7.37 8.91
CA GLY A 119 -10.14 6.61 10.16
C GLY A 119 -8.73 6.45 10.75
N THR A 120 -8.62 5.73 11.87
CA THR A 120 -7.32 5.28 12.39
C THR A 120 -6.84 4.06 11.61
N LEU A 121 -5.69 4.19 10.96
CA LEU A 121 -5.01 3.06 10.34
C LEU A 121 -4.35 2.20 11.42
N CYS A 122 -4.67 0.91 11.42
CA CYS A 122 -4.08 -0.05 12.35
C CYS A 122 -3.11 -0.95 11.57
N ILE A 123 -1.93 -1.17 12.13
CA ILE A 123 -0.88 -1.99 11.51
C ILE A 123 -0.42 -3.03 12.53
N GLU A 124 -0.69 -4.29 12.27
CA GLU A 124 -0.15 -5.40 13.05
C GLU A 124 1.26 -5.72 12.58
N LEU A 125 2.21 -5.79 13.53
CA LEU A 125 3.64 -5.89 13.23
C LEU A 125 4.28 -7.12 13.86
N PHE A 126 5.14 -7.76 13.09
CA PHE A 126 6.07 -8.79 13.57
C PHE A 126 7.48 -8.51 13.08
N ALA A 127 8.46 -8.93 13.89
CA ALA A 127 9.84 -8.99 13.43
C ALA A 127 10.00 -10.17 12.46
N SER A 128 10.99 -10.10 11.58
CA SER A 128 11.40 -11.27 10.79
C SER A 128 12.50 -12.01 11.52
N ASP A 129 12.41 -13.35 11.53
CA ASP A 129 13.52 -14.21 11.94
C ASP A 129 14.64 -14.25 10.88
N ALA A 130 15.68 -15.05 11.13
CA ALA A 130 16.83 -15.19 10.23
C ALA A 130 16.44 -15.70 8.82
N ASP A 131 15.34 -16.45 8.72
CA ASP A 131 14.80 -17.01 7.47
C ASP A 131 13.78 -16.08 6.80
N GLY A 132 13.50 -14.91 7.38
CA GLY A 132 12.51 -13.96 6.88
C GLY A 132 11.05 -14.33 7.21
N LYS A 133 10.83 -15.27 8.15
CA LYS A 133 9.49 -15.66 8.63
C LYS A 133 9.11 -14.85 9.87
N ILE A 134 7.86 -14.99 10.30
CA ILE A 134 7.34 -14.32 11.49
C ILE A 134 8.05 -14.80 12.75
N ASP A 135 8.76 -13.90 13.42
CA ASP A 135 9.17 -14.09 14.81
C ASP A 135 8.01 -13.69 15.73
N ARG A 136 7.44 -14.69 16.40
CA ARG A 136 6.27 -14.52 17.29
C ARG A 136 6.63 -14.06 18.71
N THR A 137 7.90 -13.80 18.99
CA THR A 137 8.40 -13.48 20.33
C THR A 137 9.13 -12.15 20.38
N ALA A 138 9.87 -11.80 19.32
CA ALA A 138 10.66 -10.59 19.30
C ALA A 138 9.78 -9.31 19.18
N PRO A 139 10.04 -8.30 20.02
CA PRO A 139 9.38 -7.01 19.90
C PRO A 139 9.83 -6.28 18.64
N VAL A 140 8.96 -5.42 18.09
CA VAL A 140 9.24 -4.60 16.92
C VAL A 140 9.44 -3.14 17.36
N SER A 141 10.55 -2.54 16.96
CA SER A 141 10.81 -1.10 17.14
C SER A 141 10.84 -0.40 15.80
N VAL A 142 10.00 0.62 15.62
CA VAL A 142 9.80 1.33 14.35
C VAL A 142 9.80 2.84 14.56
N PRO A 143 10.50 3.61 13.71
CA PRO A 143 10.33 5.06 13.70
C PRO A 143 8.91 5.42 13.30
N THR A 144 8.26 6.29 14.06
CA THR A 144 6.93 6.84 13.82
C THR A 144 7.01 8.35 14.00
N ASP A 145 6.83 9.12 12.93
CA ASP A 145 7.05 10.56 12.92
C ASP A 145 8.45 10.96 13.47
N GLY A 146 9.49 10.19 13.13
CA GLY A 146 10.85 10.39 13.65
C GLY A 146 11.10 9.92 15.10
N MET A 147 10.07 9.49 15.84
CA MET A 147 10.19 8.96 17.19
C MET A 147 10.14 7.43 17.20
N MET A 148 11.05 6.79 17.93
CA MET A 148 11.02 5.33 18.07
C MET A 148 9.82 4.88 18.90
N ARG A 149 9.00 3.99 18.33
CA ARG A 149 7.93 3.29 19.05
C ARG A 149 8.21 1.80 19.04
N ARG A 150 7.92 1.15 20.17
CA ARG A 150 8.07 -0.29 20.35
C ARG A 150 6.70 -0.92 20.58
N VAL A 151 6.46 -2.05 19.92
CA VAL A 151 5.31 -2.93 20.14
C VAL A 151 5.83 -4.35 20.37
N ASP A 152 5.09 -5.17 21.12
CA ASP A 152 5.39 -6.59 21.22
C ASP A 152 5.09 -7.32 19.90
N ALA A 153 5.53 -8.57 19.76
CA ALA A 153 5.21 -9.38 18.59
C ALA A 153 3.68 -9.49 18.41
N GLY A 154 3.17 -9.14 17.22
CA GLY A 154 1.73 -9.08 16.94
C GLY A 154 1.03 -7.87 17.55
N GLY A 155 1.80 -6.92 18.10
CA GLY A 155 1.28 -5.65 18.58
C GLY A 155 0.77 -4.79 17.42
N VAL A 156 -0.27 -4.01 17.71
CA VAL A 156 -0.91 -3.14 16.73
C VAL A 156 -0.43 -1.70 16.91
N LEU A 157 0.30 -1.18 15.93
CA LEU A 157 0.59 0.24 15.81
C LEU A 157 -0.65 0.97 15.27
N ARG A 158 -1.11 1.97 16.01
CA ARG A 158 -2.29 2.77 15.65
C ARG A 158 -1.84 4.15 15.19
N LEU A 159 -2.12 4.47 13.94
CA LEU A 159 -1.82 5.75 13.32
C LEU A 159 -3.13 6.55 13.17
N PRO A 160 -3.45 7.50 14.07
CA PRO A 160 -4.47 8.52 13.78
C PRO A 160 -4.09 9.34 12.55
N SER A 161 -5.05 10.10 12.01
CA SER A 161 -4.82 11.01 10.87
C SER A 161 -3.65 11.95 11.15
N TRP A 162 -2.80 12.19 10.14
CA TRP A 162 -1.56 12.97 10.20
C TRP A 162 -0.37 12.29 10.90
N ARG A 163 -0.38 10.96 11.00
CA ARG A 163 0.79 10.19 11.43
C ARG A 163 1.38 9.34 10.33
N GLU A 164 2.69 9.17 10.40
CA GLU A 164 3.55 8.39 9.51
C GLU A 164 4.35 7.36 10.31
N ARG A 165 4.64 6.22 9.69
CA ARG A 165 5.57 5.22 10.22
C ARG A 165 6.50 4.71 9.14
N TYR A 166 7.79 4.66 9.49
CA TYR A 166 8.83 4.00 8.71
C TYR A 166 8.89 2.50 8.98
N ALA A 167 8.82 1.73 7.89
CA ALA A 167 9.03 0.30 7.83
C ALA A 167 10.37 0.01 7.14
N PRO A 168 11.38 -0.50 7.84
CA PRO A 168 12.57 -0.99 7.16
C PRO A 168 12.21 -2.22 6.29
N ALA A 169 13.01 -2.47 5.27
CA ALA A 169 12.96 -3.74 4.56
C ALA A 169 13.04 -4.91 5.56
N ARG A 170 12.31 -6.00 5.30
CA ARG A 170 12.18 -7.16 6.18
C ARG A 170 11.39 -6.96 7.48
N CYS A 171 10.55 -5.93 7.60
CA CYS A 171 9.51 -5.90 8.63
C CYS A 171 8.21 -6.51 8.10
N LEU A 172 7.57 -7.40 8.87
CA LEU A 172 6.26 -7.95 8.51
C LEU A 172 5.15 -7.02 8.99
N ALA A 173 4.26 -6.65 8.09
CA ALA A 173 3.13 -5.78 8.38
C ALA A 173 1.83 -6.29 7.75
N CYS A 174 0.74 -6.15 8.50
CA CYS A 174 -0.63 -6.31 8.03
C CYS A 174 -1.39 -4.99 8.25
N LEU A 175 -2.04 -4.48 7.20
CA LEU A 175 -2.85 -3.26 7.29
C LEU A 175 -4.30 -3.61 7.59
N LEU A 176 -4.88 -2.88 8.54
CA LEU A 176 -6.18 -3.13 9.10
C LEU A 176 -7.00 -1.83 9.08
N GLY A 177 -8.17 -1.87 8.44
CA GLY A 177 -9.11 -0.74 8.35
C GLY A 177 -9.79 -0.34 9.67
N ARG A 178 -9.60 -1.14 10.74
CA ARG A 178 -9.86 -0.91 12.17
C ARG A 178 -9.39 -2.18 12.92
N GLU A 179 -9.46 -2.18 14.26
CA GLU A 179 -9.28 -3.20 15.34
C GLU A 179 -9.44 -4.72 15.06
N GLY A 180 -9.60 -5.15 13.81
CA GLY A 180 -9.38 -6.53 13.39
C GLY A 180 -7.96 -7.01 13.70
N ARG A 181 -7.75 -8.30 13.53
CA ARG A 181 -6.44 -8.96 13.55
C ARG A 181 -6.25 -9.64 12.21
N CYS A 182 -5.01 -9.76 11.72
CA CYS A 182 -4.75 -10.60 10.57
C CYS A 182 -5.22 -12.03 10.86
N ALA A 183 -6.03 -12.60 9.98
CA ALA A 183 -6.65 -13.91 10.18
C ALA A 183 -5.70 -15.09 9.93
N ASP A 184 -4.44 -14.84 9.56
CA ASP A 184 -3.42 -15.88 9.34
C ASP A 184 -2.83 -16.38 10.69
N ARG A 185 -3.70 -16.76 11.63
CA ARG A 185 -3.30 -17.43 12.88
C ARG A 185 -2.77 -18.82 12.59
#